data_AF-A0A370BZC4-F1
#
_entry.id   AF-A0A370BZC4-F1
#
_cell.length_a   1.000
_cell.length_b   1.000
_cell.length_c   1.000
_cell.angle_alpha   90.00
_cell.angle_beta   90.00
_cell.angle_gamma   90.00
#
_symmetry.space_group_name_H-M   'P 1'
#
loop_
_entity.id
_entity.type
_entity.pdbx_description
1 polymer ?
#
loop_
_entity_poly.entity_id
_entity_poly.type
_entity_poly.pdbx_seq_one_letter_code
_entity_poly.pdbx_strand_id
1 'polypeptide(L)'
;MIYYIHLFAITAYLFLPASAQDNSSGSPAGPIGDIVCATAVQEVANMPYPGDCSKWIKCDTEYAGTATVYTCDEGLWFSFDVQTCVWPDQSGCVDGV
;
A
#
# COMPACT_ATOMS: atom_id res chain seq x y z
N MET A 1 -7.27 9.89 -45.57
CA MET A 1 -8.17 10.39 -44.49
C MET A 1 -8.32 9.37 -43.36
N ILE A 2 -8.53 8.09 -43.64
CA ILE A 2 -8.64 7.01 -42.62
C ILE A 2 -7.34 6.83 -41.79
N TYR A 3 -6.17 6.88 -42.42
CA TYR A 3 -4.86 6.74 -41.74
C TYR A 3 -4.58 7.85 -40.69
N TYR A 4 -5.08 9.06 -40.93
CA TYR A 4 -4.88 10.20 -40.02
C TYR A 4 -5.79 10.09 -38.78
N ILE A 5 -6.99 9.51 -38.94
CA ILE A 5 -7.94 9.26 -37.85
C ILE A 5 -7.39 8.19 -36.89
N HIS A 6 -6.75 7.14 -37.41
CA HIS A 6 -6.07 6.13 -36.58
C HIS A 6 -4.86 6.72 -35.84
N LEU A 7 -4.07 7.58 -36.49
CA LEU A 7 -2.93 8.24 -35.83
C LEU A 7 -3.36 9.14 -34.66
N PHE A 8 -4.45 9.90 -34.82
CA PHE A 8 -5.01 10.75 -33.75
C PHE A 8 -5.60 9.94 -32.59
N ALA A 9 -6.21 8.78 -32.87
CA ALA A 9 -6.73 7.91 -31.83
C ALA A 9 -5.59 7.29 -31.00
N ILE A 10 -4.48 6.89 -31.63
CA ILE A 10 -3.32 6.30 -30.95
C ILE A 10 -2.62 7.33 -30.05
N THR A 11 -2.50 8.60 -30.48
CA THR A 11 -1.94 9.64 -29.61
C THR A 11 -2.85 9.95 -28.42
N ALA A 12 -4.17 9.94 -28.58
CA ALA A 12 -5.10 10.17 -27.47
C ALA A 12 -5.02 9.09 -26.36
N TYR A 13 -4.71 7.83 -26.70
CA TYR A 13 -4.53 6.77 -25.69
C TYR A 13 -3.27 6.92 -24.84
N LEU A 14 -2.23 7.57 -25.36
CA LEU A 14 -0.99 7.85 -24.61
C LEU A 14 -1.10 9.09 -23.70
N PHE A 15 -2.15 9.89 -23.86
CA PHE A 15 -2.43 11.08 -23.07
C PHE A 15 -3.59 10.90 -22.09
N LEU A 16 -4.02 9.67 -21.80
CA LEU A 16 -4.82 9.43 -20.61
C LEU A 16 -3.92 9.69 -19.40
N PRO A 17 -4.14 10.74 -18.59
CA PRO A 17 -3.56 10.75 -17.27
C PRO A 17 -4.13 9.50 -16.59
N ALA A 18 -3.26 8.59 -16.19
CA ALA A 18 -3.61 7.54 -15.26
C ALA A 18 -3.98 8.23 -13.94
N SER A 19 -5.21 8.74 -13.85
CA SER A 19 -5.82 9.04 -12.57
C SER A 19 -6.14 7.68 -11.97
N ALA A 20 -5.14 7.09 -11.31
CA ALA A 20 -5.38 6.14 -10.25
C ALA A 20 -6.24 6.86 -9.21
N GLN A 21 -7.55 6.81 -9.37
CA GLN A 21 -8.48 7.05 -8.28
C GLN A 21 -8.54 5.73 -7.52
N ASP A 22 -7.52 5.47 -6.72
CA ASP A 22 -7.57 4.37 -5.79
C ASP A 22 -8.52 4.78 -4.67
N ASN A 23 -9.65 4.08 -4.55
CA ASN A 23 -10.55 4.23 -3.41
C ASN A 23 -9.96 3.59 -2.13
N SER A 24 -8.63 3.55 -2.03
CA SER A 24 -7.90 3.01 -0.91
C SER A 24 -8.15 3.93 0.28
N SER A 25 -8.84 3.44 1.30
CA SER A 25 -9.08 4.15 2.57
C SER A 25 -7.80 4.49 3.35
N GLY A 26 -6.62 4.30 2.77
CA GLY A 26 -5.35 4.49 3.44
C GLY A 26 -4.65 5.77 3.01
N SER A 27 -3.79 6.29 3.90
CA SER A 27 -3.03 7.53 3.68
C SER A 27 -1.63 7.21 3.16
N PRO A 28 -0.99 8.08 2.35
CA PRO A 28 0.39 7.87 1.92
C PRO A 28 1.32 7.78 3.14
N ALA A 29 2.17 6.75 3.19
CA ALA A 29 3.08 6.48 4.31
C ALA A 29 4.26 7.48 4.38
N GLY A 30 4.49 8.24 3.32
CA GLY A 30 5.59 9.21 3.24
C GLY A 30 6.96 8.54 3.40
N PRO A 31 7.95 9.23 3.99
CA PRO A 31 9.32 8.72 4.10
C PRO A 31 9.47 7.42 4.91
N ILE A 32 8.51 7.11 5.80
CA ILE A 32 8.51 5.86 6.56
C ILE A 32 8.22 4.67 5.62
N GLY A 33 7.37 4.88 4.61
CA GLY A 33 7.07 3.88 3.60
C GLY A 33 8.32 3.41 2.86
N ASP A 34 9.21 4.32 2.47
CA ASP A 34 10.45 3.97 1.76
C ASP A 34 11.35 3.03 2.57
N ILE A 35 11.42 3.24 3.89
CA ILE A 35 12.25 2.45 4.80
C ILE A 35 11.59 1.09 5.07
N VAL A 36 10.30 1.10 5.42
CA VAL A 36 9.58 -0.12 5.81
C VAL A 36 9.37 -1.05 4.61
N CYS A 37 9.10 -0.49 3.43
CA CYS A 37 8.85 -1.26 2.22
C CYS A 37 10.13 -1.70 1.49
N ALA A 38 11.32 -1.33 1.97
CA ALA A 38 12.59 -1.72 1.35
C ALA A 38 12.77 -3.25 1.27
N THR A 39 12.10 -4.01 2.13
CA THR A 39 12.15 -5.48 2.17
C THR A 39 10.83 -6.15 1.78
N ALA A 40 9.84 -5.39 1.33
CA ALA A 40 8.55 -5.95 0.91
C ALA A 40 8.67 -6.67 -0.44
N VAL A 41 7.93 -7.75 -0.60
CA VAL A 41 7.84 -8.54 -1.84
C VAL A 41 6.37 -8.83 -2.16
N GLN A 42 6.06 -9.26 -3.39
CA GLN A 42 4.68 -9.45 -3.84
C GLN A 42 3.90 -10.43 -2.93
N GLU A 43 4.60 -11.41 -2.37
CA GLU A 43 4.05 -12.42 -1.47
C GLU A 43 3.79 -11.90 -0.05
N VAL A 44 4.53 -10.86 0.37
CA VAL A 44 4.52 -10.29 1.72
C VAL A 44 4.64 -8.78 1.62
N ALA A 45 3.52 -8.13 1.30
CA ALA A 45 3.43 -6.70 1.04
C ALA A 45 2.86 -5.90 2.22
N ASN A 46 2.30 -6.55 3.24
CA ASN A 46 1.76 -5.89 4.42
C ASN A 46 2.83 -5.87 5.51
N MET A 47 3.30 -4.68 5.87
CA MET A 47 4.39 -4.47 6.81
C MET A 47 3.89 -3.83 8.11
N PRO A 48 4.51 -4.13 9.28
CA PRO A 48 4.15 -3.50 10.55
C PRO A 48 4.39 -1.99 10.53
N TYR A 49 3.52 -1.23 11.20
CA TYR A 49 3.75 0.19 11.43
C TYR A 49 4.65 0.39 12.66
N PRO A 50 5.75 1.18 12.56
CA PRO A 50 6.62 1.43 13.70
C PRO A 50 5.90 2.21 14.82
N GLY A 51 5.85 1.63 16.01
CA GLY A 51 5.34 2.30 17.21
C GLY A 51 3.81 2.38 17.34
N ASP A 52 3.05 1.71 16.47
CA ASP A 52 1.60 1.60 16.60
C ASP A 52 1.11 0.24 16.05
N CYS A 53 0.82 -0.70 16.95
CA CYS A 53 0.37 -2.05 16.59
C CYS A 53 -1.02 -2.06 15.92
N SER A 54 -1.82 -0.99 16.08
CA SER A 54 -3.12 -0.87 15.42
C SER A 54 -3.00 -0.46 13.94
N LYS A 55 -1.79 -0.16 13.47
CA LYS A 55 -1.53 0.29 12.11
C LYS A 55 -0.61 -0.66 11.35
N TRP A 56 -0.74 -0.63 10.04
CA TRP A 56 0.11 -1.37 9.13
C TRP A 56 0.27 -0.63 7.81
N ILE A 57 1.29 -1.00 7.06
CA ILE A 57 1.66 -0.35 5.80
C ILE A 57 1.52 -1.38 4.69
N LYS A 58 0.67 -1.10 3.70
CA LYS A 58 0.65 -1.84 2.44
C LYS A 58 1.68 -1.24 1.51
N CYS A 59 2.68 -2.03 1.17
CA CYS A 59 3.72 -1.64 0.22
C CYS A 59 3.29 -2.00 -1.20
N ASP A 60 3.32 -1.02 -2.11
CA ASP A 60 3.27 -1.32 -3.53
C ASP A 60 4.67 -1.77 -3.99
N THR A 61 4.77 -3.04 -4.35
CA THR A 61 6.03 -3.65 -4.79
C THR A 61 6.31 -3.41 -6.27
N GLU A 62 5.30 -2.99 -7.05
CA GLU A 62 5.45 -2.63 -8.46
C GLU A 62 5.92 -1.19 -8.61
N TYR A 63 5.46 -0.30 -7.73
CA TYR A 63 5.85 1.10 -7.67
C TYR A 63 6.54 1.44 -6.35
N ALA A 64 7.87 1.24 -6.31
CA ALA A 64 8.69 1.61 -5.16
C ALA A 64 8.39 3.05 -4.70
N GLY A 65 8.10 3.21 -3.39
CA GLY A 65 7.74 4.49 -2.77
C GLY A 65 6.24 4.78 -2.71
N THR A 66 5.39 3.96 -3.33
CA THR A 66 3.93 4.03 -3.15
C THR A 66 3.54 3.10 -2.01
N ALA A 67 3.48 3.64 -0.79
CA ALA A 67 3.11 2.89 0.40
C ALA A 67 1.92 3.56 1.08
N THR A 68 1.00 2.73 1.56
CA THR A 68 -0.28 3.21 2.10
C THR A 68 -0.47 2.67 3.51
N VAL A 69 -0.71 3.58 4.46
CA VAL A 69 -0.99 3.24 5.86
C VAL A 69 -2.46 2.92 6.04
N TYR A 70 -2.73 1.81 6.71
CA TYR A 70 -4.05 1.36 7.12
C TYR A 70 -4.10 1.25 8.65
N THR A 71 -5.30 1.40 9.19
CA THR A 71 -5.59 1.20 10.62
C THR A 71 -6.52 0.01 10.73
N CYS A 72 -6.22 -0.91 11.65
CA CYS A 72 -7.09 -2.01 12.02
C CYS A 72 -8.36 -1.50 12.70
N ASP A 73 -9.41 -2.32 12.72
CA ASP A 73 -10.60 -2.04 13.51
C ASP A 73 -10.26 -1.95 15.01
N GLU A 74 -11.12 -1.29 15.78
CA GLU A 74 -10.90 -1.04 17.20
C GLU A 74 -10.58 -2.33 17.97
N GLY A 75 -9.45 -2.32 18.68
CA GLY A 75 -9.00 -3.43 19.52
C GLY A 75 -8.25 -4.54 18.78
N LEU A 76 -8.04 -4.43 17.46
CA LEU A 76 -7.24 -5.38 16.68
C LEU A 76 -5.86 -4.82 16.36
N TRP A 77 -4.86 -5.70 16.34
CA TRP A 77 -3.47 -5.39 16.02
C TRP A 77 -3.02 -6.16 14.78
N PHE A 78 -2.15 -5.54 13.99
CA PHE A 78 -1.60 -6.18 12.81
C PHE A 78 -0.64 -7.31 13.19
N SER A 79 -0.83 -8.50 12.60
CA SER A 79 0.11 -9.61 12.64
C SER A 79 0.84 -9.72 11.32
N PHE A 80 2.18 -9.64 11.37
CA PHE A 80 3.01 -9.85 10.19
C PHE A 80 2.94 -11.30 9.68
N ASP A 81 2.90 -12.28 10.59
CA ASP A 81 2.88 -13.69 10.24
C ASP A 81 1.59 -14.10 9.52
N VAL A 82 0.45 -13.52 9.92
CA VAL A 82 -0.86 -13.80 9.32
C VAL A 82 -1.23 -12.77 8.23
N GLN A 83 -0.42 -11.72 8.06
CA GLN A 83 -0.63 -10.62 7.10
C GLN A 83 -1.97 -9.90 7.25
N THR A 84 -2.54 -9.87 8.46
CA THR A 84 -3.86 -9.26 8.73
C THR A 84 -4.01 -8.80 10.19
N CYS A 85 -5.08 -8.06 10.47
CA CYS A 85 -5.46 -7.65 11.82
C CYS A 85 -6.04 -8.83 12.61
N VAL A 86 -5.51 -9.07 13.80
CA VAL A 86 -5.91 -10.13 14.74
C VAL A 86 -6.03 -9.57 16.15
N TRP A 87 -6.44 -10.39 17.11
CA TRP A 87 -6.45 -9.97 18.51
C TRP A 87 -5.02 -9.72 19.02
N PRO A 88 -4.82 -8.77 19.95
CA PRO A 88 -3.49 -8.39 20.43
C PRO A 88 -2.61 -9.56 20.91
N ASP A 89 -3.21 -10.52 21.62
CA ASP A 89 -2.57 -11.74 22.12
C ASP A 89 -2.06 -12.68 21.02
N GLN A 90 -2.57 -12.54 19.79
CA GLN A 90 -2.21 -13.33 18.62
C GLN A 90 -1.32 -12.56 17.64
N SER A 91 -1.17 -11.24 17.82
CA SER A 91 -0.53 -10.37 16.85
C SER A 91 0.99 -10.55 16.77
N GLY A 92 1.62 -10.96 17.88
CA GLY A 92 3.08 -10.95 18.03
C GLY A 92 3.69 -9.54 18.12
N CYS A 93 2.86 -8.48 18.06
CA CYS A 93 3.31 -7.10 18.23
C CYS A 93 3.51 -6.83 19.72
N VAL A 94 4.72 -6.38 20.08
CA VAL A 94 4.99 -5.85 21.41
C VAL A 94 4.86 -4.34 21.34
N ASP A 95 3.75 -3.81 21.84
CA ASP A 95 3.65 -2.38 22.10
C ASP A 95 4.76 -2.05 23.11
N GLY A 96 5.72 -1.22 22.68
CA GLY A 96 6.96 -1.01 23.40
C GLY A 96 6.70 -0.42 24.79
N VAL A 97 6.80 -1.26 25.81
CA VAL A 97 7.02 -0.84 27.22
C VAL A 97 8.38 -0.16 27.38
#